data_AF-A0A0S8EQC6-F1
#
_entry.id   AF-A0A0S8EQC6-F1
#
_cell.length_a   1.000
_cell.length_b   1.000
_cell.length_c   1.000
_cell.angle_alpha   90.00
_cell.angle_beta   90.00
_cell.angle_gamma   90.00
#
_symmetry.space_group_name_H-M   'P 1'
#
loop_
_entity.id
_entity.type
_entity.pdbx_description
1 polymer ?
#
loop_
_entity_poly.entity_id
_entity_poly.type
_entity_poly.pdbx_seq_one_letter_code
_entity_poly.pdbx_strand_id
1 'polypeptide(L)'
;MRFVVCCLLLLTACSGYDDLQLLELESIEPPQIEPGTTLRIHGRGFALGRPAIVELRGSVHRPGTSVSRIEVGLEGLVRSESLIEVPIGAELIDALGGRATFDGELRVAFLAADRQRHVFASEPVRLDFLPDTTTQLRSEGMHEEQSELAQAEGFGLQLSKEELGTVGVRVSRVDPGGLAARQGVEPGDTVLGLDGVSVYGWRDFAPDPSRTESTVLVSREGLRGVHALRWPHEATERARDPLSMAIFVLLGLLLGWCSPAALCLRAHHLRTAAPIWLMRASLVAAFSALMLCLPALQWTTMWILALGTFAALFALATRERTGTTSFTLAVGSTLTVMLVARTASVTEIIAAQGPEILRWFVFQSPASSIAFVAYLVSLGAVCARPRVSASLYAAPAAVLGAALFLGGWPLAGSLVGMAILSAKAAALLVAAHALEMPTRISAGLSAAGLALGVVGLSVDLGALFPQWSALAVGAFCALGARAIAPPLRRSAEPIPA
;
A
#
# COMPACT_ATOMS: atom_id res chain seq x y z
N MET A 1 52.20 -0.16 -4.02
CA MET A 1 51.37 0.93 -4.59
C MET A 1 51.39 0.96 -6.13
N ARG A 2 52.56 1.00 -6.80
CA ARG A 2 52.64 0.97 -8.29
C ARG A 2 52.04 -0.30 -8.95
N PHE A 3 52.19 -1.46 -8.31
CA PHE A 3 51.62 -2.72 -8.80
C PHE A 3 50.07 -2.75 -8.73
N VAL A 4 49.50 -2.14 -7.68
CA VAL A 4 48.04 -2.03 -7.50
C VAL A 4 47.45 -1.07 -8.53
N VAL A 5 48.11 0.06 -8.82
CA VAL A 5 47.69 1.00 -9.86
C VAL A 5 47.77 0.38 -11.25
N CYS A 6 48.79 -0.45 -11.52
CA CYS A 6 48.92 -1.16 -12.80
C CYS A 6 47.87 -2.26 -12.98
N CYS A 7 47.54 -3.03 -11.93
CA CYS A 7 46.42 -3.97 -11.95
C CYS A 7 45.06 -3.27 -12.10
N LEU A 8 44.86 -2.11 -11.47
CA LEU A 8 43.62 -1.34 -11.62
C LEU A 8 43.47 -0.80 -13.04
N LEU A 9 44.56 -0.30 -13.65
CA LEU A 9 44.58 0.16 -15.04
C LEU A 9 44.34 -0.98 -16.05
N LEU A 10 44.90 -2.16 -15.81
CA LEU A 10 44.68 -3.34 -16.65
C LEU A 10 43.26 -3.90 -16.52
N LEU A 11 42.63 -3.78 -15.35
CA LEU A 11 41.24 -4.16 -15.14
C LEU A 11 40.25 -3.14 -15.75
N THR A 12 40.62 -1.86 -15.84
CA THR A 12 39.80 -0.84 -16.53
C THR A 12 40.05 -0.79 -18.05
N ALA A 13 41.14 -1.37 -18.55
CA ALA A 13 41.48 -1.36 -19.98
C ALA A 13 40.71 -2.42 -20.81
N CYS A 14 39.92 -3.29 -20.16
CA CYS A 14 39.10 -4.29 -20.83
C CYS A 14 37.61 -3.91 -20.93
N SER A 15 37.21 -2.70 -20.53
CA SER A 15 35.80 -2.30 -20.60
C SER A 15 35.50 -1.51 -21.87
N GLY A 16 34.69 -2.11 -22.74
CA GLY A 16 34.00 -1.42 -23.83
C GLY A 16 34.59 -1.72 -25.19
N TYR A 17 34.25 -2.88 -25.76
CA TYR A 17 34.13 -2.91 -27.21
C TYR A 17 32.91 -2.04 -27.53
N ASP A 18 33.16 -0.83 -28.02
CA ASP A 18 32.11 0.08 -28.45
C ASP A 18 31.30 -0.60 -29.56
N ASP A 19 30.04 -0.90 -29.27
CA ASP A 19 29.07 -1.29 -30.29
C ASP A 19 29.03 -0.16 -31.34
N LEU A 20 29.03 -0.53 -32.62
CA LEU A 20 29.12 0.45 -33.71
C LEU A 20 27.72 0.79 -34.21
N GLN A 21 27.29 2.04 -34.05
CA GLN A 21 26.02 2.54 -34.57
C GLN A 21 26.12 2.85 -36.07
N LEU A 22 26.14 1.80 -36.90
CA LEU A 22 26.32 1.92 -38.36
C LEU A 22 25.02 1.68 -39.16
N LEU A 23 23.92 1.41 -38.47
CA LEU A 23 22.62 1.19 -39.09
C LEU A 23 21.78 2.46 -38.96
N GLU A 24 20.84 2.63 -39.89
CA GLU A 24 19.88 3.73 -39.87
C GLU A 24 18.48 3.12 -39.87
N LEU A 25 17.62 3.55 -38.93
CA LEU A 25 16.19 3.23 -38.92
C LEU A 25 15.44 4.41 -39.55
N GLU A 26 14.51 4.11 -40.45
CA GLU A 26 13.72 5.12 -41.16
C GLU A 26 12.29 5.22 -40.62
N SER A 27 11.61 4.08 -40.44
CA SER A 27 10.24 4.04 -39.89
C SER A 27 9.94 2.69 -39.24
N ILE A 28 8.99 2.69 -38.30
CA ILE A 28 8.56 1.50 -37.56
C ILE A 28 7.03 1.46 -37.62
N GLU A 29 6.49 0.44 -38.28
CA GLU A 29 5.07 0.32 -38.62
C GLU A 29 4.55 -1.10 -38.37
N PRO A 30 3.27 -1.28 -37.99
CA PRO A 30 2.34 -0.25 -37.54
C PRO A 30 2.66 0.19 -36.09
N PRO A 31 2.25 1.41 -35.69
CA PRO A 31 2.36 1.86 -34.30
C PRO A 31 1.37 1.13 -33.37
N GLN A 32 0.35 0.48 -33.94
CA GLN A 32 -0.69 -0.27 -33.24
C GLN A 32 -0.45 -1.76 -33.45
N ILE A 33 -0.32 -2.51 -32.35
CA ILE A 33 0.09 -3.90 -32.37
C ILE A 33 -1.01 -4.75 -31.72
N GLU A 34 -1.69 -5.53 -32.54
CA GLU A 34 -2.61 -6.58 -32.12
C GLU A 34 -1.92 -7.96 -32.15
N PRO A 35 -2.44 -8.97 -31.43
CA PRO A 35 -1.90 -10.33 -31.51
C PRO A 35 -1.88 -10.86 -32.94
N GLY A 36 -0.72 -11.36 -33.37
CA GLY A 36 -0.51 -11.82 -34.75
C GLY A 36 -0.10 -10.73 -35.74
N THR A 37 -0.01 -9.47 -35.31
CA THR A 37 0.55 -8.39 -36.13
C THR A 37 2.04 -8.58 -36.32
N THR A 38 2.54 -8.27 -37.52
CA THR A 38 3.97 -8.24 -37.81
C THR A 38 4.46 -6.80 -37.73
N LEU A 39 5.35 -6.50 -36.77
CA LEU A 39 6.03 -5.22 -36.69
C LEU A 39 7.09 -5.16 -37.80
N ARG A 40 6.98 -4.15 -38.66
CA ARG A 40 7.87 -3.86 -39.79
C ARG A 40 8.78 -2.71 -39.42
N ILE A 41 10.08 -2.97 -39.47
CA ILE A 41 11.11 -1.98 -39.20
C ILE A 41 11.81 -1.70 -40.52
N HIS A 42 11.67 -0.45 -40.98
CA HIS A 42 12.31 0.06 -42.19
C HIS A 42 13.62 0.75 -41.85
N GLY A 43 14.62 0.59 -42.70
CA GLY A 43 15.93 1.20 -42.48
C GLY A 43 16.90 0.91 -43.60
N ARG A 44 18.20 1.08 -43.34
CA ARG A 44 19.28 0.83 -44.30
C ARG A 44 20.39 -0.01 -43.68
N GLY A 45 21.00 -0.84 -44.54
CA GLY A 45 22.19 -1.62 -44.19
C GLY A 45 21.88 -2.93 -43.44
N PHE A 46 20.64 -3.43 -43.47
CA PHE A 46 20.31 -4.69 -42.79
C PHE A 46 20.98 -5.89 -43.44
N ALA A 47 21.51 -6.80 -42.62
CA ALA A 47 22.23 -7.97 -43.09
C ALA A 47 21.26 -9.06 -43.58
N LEU A 48 21.00 -9.12 -44.88
CA LEU A 48 20.09 -10.09 -45.49
C LEU A 48 20.43 -11.54 -45.09
N GLY A 49 19.42 -12.30 -44.70
CA GLY A 49 19.55 -13.72 -44.35
C GLY A 49 20.18 -13.98 -42.98
N ARG A 50 20.47 -12.94 -42.18
CA ARG A 50 20.87 -13.09 -40.76
C ARG A 50 19.68 -12.75 -39.85
N PRO A 51 19.52 -13.44 -38.70
CA PRO A 51 18.55 -13.00 -37.70
C PRO A 51 18.99 -11.65 -37.12
N ALA A 52 18.01 -10.75 -36.92
CA ALA A 52 18.18 -9.51 -36.19
C ALA A 52 17.74 -9.70 -34.75
N ILE A 53 18.43 -9.09 -33.80
CA ILE A 53 17.97 -8.98 -32.41
C ILE A 53 17.29 -7.62 -32.27
N VAL A 54 16.02 -7.60 -31.89
CA VAL A 54 15.23 -6.39 -31.70
C VAL A 54 14.93 -6.24 -30.22
N GLU A 55 15.48 -5.23 -29.57
CA GLU A 55 15.28 -4.96 -28.15
C GLU A 55 14.37 -3.75 -27.97
N LEU A 56 13.32 -3.90 -27.17
CA LEU A 56 12.47 -2.80 -26.69
C LEU A 56 12.92 -2.43 -25.28
N ARG A 57 13.39 -1.21 -25.08
CA ARG A 57 13.82 -0.67 -23.78
C ARG A 57 13.04 0.58 -23.45
N GLY A 58 12.26 0.57 -22.39
CA GLY A 58 11.39 1.70 -22.10
C GLY A 58 10.45 1.52 -20.94
N SER A 59 9.43 2.36 -20.92
CA SER A 59 8.34 2.34 -19.94
C SER A 59 7.08 1.79 -20.58
N VAL A 60 6.36 0.96 -19.84
CA VAL A 60 5.06 0.43 -20.22
C VAL A 60 4.01 1.08 -19.34
N HIS A 61 3.08 1.76 -19.99
CA HIS A 61 1.93 2.42 -19.40
C HIS A 61 0.72 1.52 -19.59
N ARG A 62 0.01 1.23 -18.49
CA ARG A 62 -1.19 0.38 -18.49
C ARG A 62 -2.34 1.13 -17.82
N PRO A 63 -3.59 1.00 -18.33
CA PRO A 63 -4.75 1.55 -17.64
C PRO A 63 -4.79 1.10 -16.17
N GLY A 64 -4.96 2.04 -15.23
CA GLY A 64 -5.19 1.75 -13.82
C GLY A 64 -4.00 1.15 -13.06
N THR A 65 -2.83 1.06 -13.69
CA THR A 65 -1.65 0.38 -13.13
C THR A 65 -0.43 1.28 -13.18
N SER A 66 0.46 1.14 -12.20
CA SER A 66 1.68 1.92 -12.16
C SER A 66 2.66 1.59 -13.28
N VAL A 67 3.34 2.63 -13.77
CA VAL A 67 4.32 2.52 -14.85
C VAL A 67 5.42 1.53 -14.47
N SER A 68 5.71 0.61 -15.38
CA SER A 68 6.78 -0.38 -15.23
C SER A 68 7.83 -0.22 -16.32
N ARG A 69 9.12 -0.31 -15.96
CA ARG A 69 10.20 -0.38 -16.96
C ARG A 69 10.39 -1.81 -17.44
N ILE A 70 10.60 -1.97 -18.73
CA ILE A 70 10.86 -3.27 -19.34
C ILE A 70 12.08 -3.22 -20.25
N GLU A 71 12.65 -4.40 -20.44
CA GLU A 71 13.62 -4.70 -21.48
C GLU A 71 13.24 -6.05 -22.07
N VAL A 72 12.83 -6.05 -23.34
CA VAL A 72 12.36 -7.25 -24.02
C VAL A 72 13.12 -7.43 -25.33
N GLY A 73 13.73 -8.61 -25.50
CA GLY A 73 14.37 -9.02 -26.74
C GLY A 73 13.42 -9.86 -27.60
N LEU A 74 13.35 -9.53 -28.88
CA LEU A 74 12.55 -10.19 -29.91
C LEU A 74 13.47 -10.59 -31.08
N GLU A 75 13.14 -11.70 -31.73
CA GLU A 75 13.84 -12.11 -32.95
C GLU A 75 13.18 -11.49 -34.18
N GLY A 76 13.98 -10.77 -34.98
CA GLY A 76 13.56 -10.17 -36.24
C GLY A 76 14.04 -10.96 -37.45
N LEU A 77 13.16 -11.16 -38.42
CA LEU A 77 13.45 -11.78 -39.71
C LEU A 77 13.78 -10.70 -40.75
N VAL A 78 15.03 -10.65 -41.21
CA VAL A 78 15.44 -9.73 -42.27
C VAL A 78 14.91 -10.20 -43.62
N ARG A 79 13.92 -9.48 -44.18
CA ARG A 79 13.30 -9.81 -45.48
C ARG A 79 14.04 -9.19 -46.65
N SER A 80 14.61 -8.00 -46.45
CA SER A 80 15.43 -7.27 -47.42
C SER A 80 16.51 -6.47 -46.69
N GLU A 81 17.43 -5.83 -47.42
CA GLU A 81 18.43 -4.92 -46.84
C GLU A 81 17.83 -3.67 -46.15
N SER A 82 16.50 -3.49 -46.26
CA SER A 82 15.77 -2.34 -45.74
C SER A 82 14.51 -2.69 -44.95
N LEU A 83 14.22 -3.97 -44.72
CA LEU A 83 13.02 -4.42 -44.00
C LEU A 83 13.32 -5.58 -43.06
N ILE A 84 12.97 -5.39 -41.79
CA ILE A 84 12.92 -6.44 -40.77
C ILE A 84 11.47 -6.64 -40.37
N GLU A 85 11.06 -7.90 -40.29
CA GLU A 85 9.74 -8.31 -39.79
C GLU A 85 9.89 -9.01 -38.44
N VAL A 86 9.19 -8.50 -37.43
CA VAL A 86 9.15 -9.08 -36.08
C VAL A 86 7.71 -9.55 -35.83
N PRO A 87 7.43 -10.86 -35.84
CA PRO A 87 6.10 -11.38 -35.54
C PRO A 87 5.77 -11.15 -34.06
N ILE A 88 4.67 -10.46 -33.76
CA ILE A 88 4.23 -10.22 -32.39
C ILE A 88 3.16 -11.24 -32.01
N GLY A 89 3.51 -12.15 -31.09
CA GLY A 89 2.58 -13.14 -30.55
C GLY A 89 1.74 -12.59 -29.39
N ALA A 90 0.63 -13.28 -29.09
CA ALA A 90 -0.21 -12.98 -27.93
C ALA A 90 0.58 -13.05 -26.61
N GLU A 91 1.57 -13.95 -26.52
CA GLU A 91 2.42 -14.11 -25.33
C GLU A 91 3.16 -12.84 -24.92
N LEU A 92 3.61 -12.03 -25.89
CA LEU A 92 4.26 -10.75 -25.59
C LEU A 92 3.26 -9.77 -25.00
N ILE A 93 2.08 -9.65 -25.61
CA ILE A 93 1.02 -8.75 -25.16
C ILE A 93 0.55 -9.14 -23.76
N ASP A 94 0.36 -10.43 -23.50
CA ASP A 94 0.00 -10.96 -22.18
C ASP A 94 1.11 -10.70 -21.15
N ALA A 95 2.39 -10.86 -21.52
CA ALA A 95 3.52 -10.55 -20.65
C ALA A 95 3.62 -9.06 -20.31
N LEU A 96 3.18 -8.18 -21.21
CA LEU A 96 3.03 -6.75 -20.96
C LEU A 96 1.80 -6.43 -20.10
N GLY A 97 0.92 -7.41 -19.84
CA GLY A 97 -0.31 -7.26 -19.07
C GLY A 97 -1.55 -6.93 -19.90
N GLY A 98 -1.55 -7.27 -21.20
CA GLY A 98 -2.65 -7.00 -22.12
C GLY A 98 -2.57 -5.62 -22.75
N ARG A 99 -3.58 -4.78 -22.51
CA ARG A 99 -3.65 -3.41 -23.05
C ARG A 99 -2.52 -2.55 -22.45
N ALA A 100 -1.62 -2.06 -23.29
CA ALA A 100 -0.52 -1.20 -22.85
C ALA A 100 -0.02 -0.24 -23.93
N THR A 101 0.54 0.90 -23.52
CA THR A 101 1.32 1.80 -24.37
C THR A 101 2.78 1.73 -23.94
N PHE A 102 3.65 1.32 -24.85
CA PHE A 102 5.09 1.36 -24.67
C PHE A 102 5.63 2.71 -25.15
N ASP A 103 6.48 3.34 -24.34
CA ASP A 103 7.20 4.57 -24.66
C ASP A 103 8.68 4.38 -24.30
N GLY A 104 9.56 4.41 -25.30
CA GLY A 104 10.97 4.12 -25.11
C GLY A 104 11.75 4.05 -26.42
N GLU A 105 12.76 3.19 -26.45
CA GLU A 105 13.64 3.00 -27.60
C GLU A 105 13.52 1.58 -28.14
N LEU A 106 13.47 1.47 -29.47
CA LEU A 106 13.62 0.22 -30.19
C LEU A 106 15.05 0.15 -30.73
N ARG A 107 15.80 -0.85 -30.29
CA ARG A 107 17.17 -1.12 -30.73
C ARG A 107 17.19 -2.34 -31.63
N VAL A 108 17.74 -2.20 -32.84
CA VAL A 108 18.02 -3.32 -33.75
C VAL A 108 19.51 -3.59 -33.73
N ALA A 109 19.91 -4.83 -33.50
CA ALA A 109 21.30 -5.25 -33.47
C ALA A 109 21.56 -6.49 -34.35
N PHE A 110 22.72 -6.50 -34.99
CA PHE A 110 23.26 -7.62 -35.76
C PHE A 110 24.63 -8.01 -35.24
N LEU A 111 24.93 -9.31 -35.25
CA LEU A 111 26.27 -9.77 -34.96
C LEU A 111 27.21 -9.43 -36.14
N ALA A 112 28.29 -8.71 -35.84
CA ALA A 112 29.30 -8.33 -36.80
C ALA A 112 30.01 -9.55 -37.41
N ALA A 113 30.72 -9.35 -38.52
CA ALA A 113 31.44 -10.43 -39.21
C ALA A 113 32.49 -11.13 -38.33
N ASP A 114 33.07 -10.41 -37.36
CA ASP A 114 34.02 -10.95 -36.39
C ASP A 114 33.38 -11.81 -35.29
N ARG A 115 32.04 -11.84 -35.21
CA ARG A 115 31.24 -12.52 -34.18
C ARG A 115 31.53 -12.06 -32.73
N GLN A 116 32.17 -10.92 -32.56
CA GLN A 116 32.52 -10.36 -31.25
C GLN A 116 31.78 -9.07 -30.94
N ARG A 117 31.34 -8.32 -31.96
CA ARG A 117 30.68 -7.02 -31.81
C ARG A 117 29.26 -7.02 -32.34
N HIS A 118 28.44 -6.12 -31.80
CA HIS A 118 27.14 -5.81 -32.39
C HIS A 118 27.21 -4.52 -33.20
N VAL A 119 26.62 -4.56 -34.39
CA VAL A 119 26.29 -3.36 -35.16
C VAL A 119 24.83 -3.07 -34.91
N PHE A 120 24.49 -1.85 -34.49
CA PHE A 120 23.13 -1.54 -34.09
C PHE A 120 22.61 -0.20 -34.63
N ALA A 121 21.31 -0.02 -34.53
CA ALA A 121 20.62 1.27 -34.55
C ALA A 121 19.58 1.31 -33.45
N SER A 122 19.21 2.51 -33.03
CA SER A 122 18.18 2.74 -32.01
C SER A 122 17.33 3.93 -32.43
N GLU A 123 16.02 3.80 -32.31
CA GLU A 123 15.06 4.88 -32.59
C GLU A 123 14.05 4.99 -31.45
N PRO A 124 13.69 6.19 -30.98
CA PRO A 124 12.58 6.36 -30.05
C PRO A 124 11.27 5.91 -30.70
N VAL A 125 10.50 5.11 -29.98
CA VAL A 125 9.20 4.61 -30.44
C VAL A 125 8.14 4.71 -29.37
N ARG A 126 6.91 4.89 -29.84
CA ARG A 126 5.70 4.72 -29.05
C ARG A 126 4.83 3.67 -29.74
N LEU A 127 4.61 2.55 -29.06
CA LEU A 127 3.88 1.41 -29.60
C LEU A 127 2.65 1.13 -28.71
N ASP A 128 1.49 1.01 -29.33
CA ASP A 128 0.23 0.73 -28.66
C ASP A 128 -0.13 -0.76 -28.83
N PHE A 129 -0.01 -1.52 -27.74
CA PHE A 129 -0.41 -2.92 -27.69
C PHE A 129 -1.89 -3.03 -27.34
N LEU A 130 -2.66 -3.58 -28.27
CA LEU A 130 -4.10 -3.77 -28.15
C LEU A 130 -4.40 -5.26 -27.89
N PRO A 131 -5.35 -5.59 -27.00
CA PRO A 131 -5.83 -6.96 -26.88
C PRO A 131 -6.57 -7.38 -28.16
N ASP A 132 -6.72 -8.69 -28.39
CA ASP A 132 -7.43 -9.22 -29.56
C ASP A 132 -8.90 -8.73 -29.54
N THR A 133 -9.26 -7.97 -30.59
CA THR A 133 -10.58 -7.36 -30.79
C THR A 133 -11.70 -8.39 -30.76
N THR A 134 -11.45 -9.62 -31.18
CA THR A 134 -12.45 -10.71 -31.13
C THR A 134 -12.72 -11.19 -29.71
N THR A 135 -11.74 -11.09 -28.81
CA THR A 135 -11.89 -11.44 -27.39
C THR A 135 -12.59 -10.32 -26.63
N GLN A 136 -12.29 -9.05 -26.96
CA GLN A 136 -12.99 -7.89 -26.39
C GLN A 136 -14.49 -7.94 -26.69
N LEU A 137 -14.89 -8.11 -27.94
CA LEU A 137 -16.31 -8.18 -28.35
C LEU A 137 -17.08 -9.34 -27.68
N ARG A 138 -16.41 -10.44 -27.32
CA ARG A 138 -17.04 -11.55 -26.58
C ARG A 138 -17.16 -11.27 -25.08
N SER A 139 -16.19 -10.57 -24.49
CA SER A 139 -16.23 -10.17 -23.08
C SER A 139 -17.29 -9.11 -22.77
N GLU A 140 -17.67 -8.30 -23.77
CA GLU A 140 -18.73 -7.28 -23.67
C GLU A 140 -20.12 -7.85 -23.35
N GLY A 141 -20.35 -9.14 -23.60
CA GLY A 141 -21.65 -9.76 -23.37
C GLY A 141 -21.98 -10.08 -21.91
N MET A 142 -21.02 -10.06 -20.98
CA MET A 142 -21.24 -10.53 -19.62
C MET A 142 -20.39 -9.80 -18.56
N HIS A 143 -21.06 -8.93 -17.80
CA HIS A 143 -20.67 -8.36 -16.48
C HIS A 143 -19.88 -7.04 -16.44
N GLU A 144 -20.36 -6.17 -15.51
CA GLU A 144 -19.76 -4.96 -14.92
C GLU A 144 -19.77 -3.63 -15.71
N GLU A 145 -20.88 -3.27 -16.35
CA GLU A 145 -21.09 -1.90 -16.88
C GLU A 145 -21.14 -0.79 -15.79
N GLN A 146 -21.33 -1.10 -14.50
CA GLN A 146 -21.64 -0.07 -13.48
C GLN A 146 -20.47 0.41 -12.61
N SER A 147 -19.37 -0.35 -12.48
CA SER A 147 -18.27 0.02 -11.57
C SER A 147 -17.15 0.79 -12.28
N GLU A 148 -16.94 0.53 -13.58
CA GLU A 148 -15.81 1.07 -14.34
C GLU A 148 -16.11 2.42 -15.03
N LEU A 149 -17.37 2.71 -15.36
CA LEU A 149 -17.80 4.05 -15.81
C LEU A 149 -17.56 5.15 -14.75
N ALA A 150 -17.36 4.76 -13.49
CA ALA A 150 -17.25 5.68 -12.35
C ALA A 150 -15.96 6.51 -12.34
N GLN A 151 -14.90 6.09 -13.04
CA GLN A 151 -13.60 6.78 -12.97
C GLN A 151 -13.59 8.09 -13.77
N ALA A 152 -14.10 8.07 -15.00
CA ALA A 152 -14.27 9.29 -15.80
C ALA A 152 -15.29 10.24 -15.15
N GLU A 153 -16.36 9.69 -14.57
CA GLU A 153 -17.35 10.46 -13.80
C GLU A 153 -16.72 11.18 -12.61
N GLY A 154 -15.70 10.59 -11.96
CA GLY A 154 -14.93 11.23 -10.89
C GLY A 154 -14.25 12.54 -11.31
N PHE A 155 -13.90 12.69 -12.59
CA PHE A 155 -13.38 13.95 -13.15
C PHE A 155 -14.48 14.86 -13.73
N GLY A 156 -15.75 14.44 -13.64
CA GLY A 156 -16.89 15.14 -14.22
C GLY A 156 -17.01 14.94 -15.73
N LEU A 157 -16.59 13.78 -16.25
CA LEU A 157 -16.66 13.42 -17.67
C LEU A 157 -17.54 12.22 -17.91
N GLN A 158 -18.26 12.24 -19.03
CA GLN A 158 -18.90 11.08 -19.61
C GLN A 158 -18.33 10.85 -21.00
N LEU A 159 -17.61 9.75 -21.18
CA LEU A 159 -17.01 9.35 -22.44
C LEU A 159 -18.03 8.58 -23.30
N SER A 160 -17.97 8.73 -24.62
CA SER A 160 -18.80 7.94 -25.53
C SER A 160 -18.37 6.48 -25.55
N LYS A 161 -19.27 5.58 -25.98
CA LYS A 161 -18.88 4.21 -26.31
C LYS A 161 -17.88 4.24 -27.49
N GLU A 162 -17.01 3.24 -27.49
CA GLU A 162 -15.84 3.11 -28.36
C GLU A 162 -16.16 3.23 -29.86
N GLU A 163 -15.36 4.01 -30.58
CA GLU A 163 -15.31 4.02 -32.05
C GLU A 163 -14.11 3.15 -32.46
N LEU A 164 -14.40 1.91 -32.89
CA LEU A 164 -13.37 0.90 -33.18
C LEU A 164 -12.32 1.42 -34.18
N GLY A 165 -11.04 1.23 -33.85
CA GLY A 165 -9.91 1.43 -34.76
C GLY A 165 -9.36 2.85 -34.85
N THR A 166 -9.87 3.80 -34.06
CA THR A 166 -9.31 5.16 -33.99
C THR A 166 -8.81 5.49 -32.59
N VAL A 167 -7.61 6.09 -32.51
CA VAL A 167 -7.12 6.65 -31.25
C VAL A 167 -8.04 7.79 -30.83
N GLY A 168 -8.54 7.70 -29.61
CA GLY A 168 -9.28 8.75 -28.95
C GLY A 168 -10.73 8.42 -28.68
N VAL A 169 -11.24 8.86 -27.54
CA VAL A 169 -12.64 8.69 -27.14
C VAL A 169 -13.29 10.05 -27.00
N ARG A 170 -14.46 10.22 -27.64
CA ARG A 170 -15.20 11.48 -27.62
C ARG A 170 -15.84 11.73 -26.26
N VAL A 171 -15.77 12.96 -25.78
CA VAL A 171 -16.46 13.45 -24.59
C VAL A 171 -17.92 13.68 -24.96
N SER A 172 -18.81 12.85 -24.43
CA SER A 172 -20.25 12.94 -24.69
C SER A 172 -20.93 14.01 -23.83
N ARG A 173 -20.50 14.14 -22.58
CA ARG A 173 -21.05 15.09 -21.61
C ARG A 173 -19.97 15.49 -20.60
N VAL A 174 -20.07 16.73 -20.11
CA VAL A 174 -19.23 17.27 -19.04
C VAL A 174 -20.15 17.73 -17.91
N ASP A 175 -19.82 17.41 -16.66
CA ASP A 175 -20.58 17.83 -15.49
C ASP A 175 -20.38 19.33 -15.20
N PRO A 176 -21.46 20.14 -15.16
CA PRO A 176 -21.35 21.56 -14.84
C PRO A 176 -20.74 21.80 -13.45
N GLY A 177 -19.53 22.35 -13.42
CA GLY A 177 -18.79 22.62 -12.18
C GLY A 177 -17.84 21.50 -11.74
N GLY A 178 -17.82 20.37 -12.45
CA GLY A 178 -16.81 19.31 -12.33
C GLY A 178 -15.42 19.77 -12.77
N LEU A 179 -14.40 18.96 -12.49
CA LEU A 179 -13.01 19.32 -12.76
C LEU A 179 -12.75 19.57 -14.25
N ALA A 180 -13.27 18.70 -15.13
CA ALA A 180 -13.12 18.84 -16.56
C ALA A 180 -13.72 20.15 -17.11
N ALA A 181 -14.92 20.54 -16.65
CA ALA A 181 -15.54 21.82 -17.00
C ALA A 181 -14.68 23.02 -16.56
N ARG A 182 -14.10 22.96 -15.35
CA ARG A 182 -13.22 24.04 -14.84
C ARG A 182 -11.92 24.17 -15.62
N GLN A 183 -11.47 23.10 -16.26
CA GLN A 183 -10.32 23.11 -17.15
C GLN A 183 -10.67 23.36 -18.61
N GLY A 184 -11.94 23.70 -18.90
CA GLY A 184 -12.39 24.10 -20.23
C GLY A 184 -12.62 22.93 -21.20
N VAL A 185 -12.71 21.69 -20.71
CA VAL A 185 -13.15 20.57 -21.54
C VAL A 185 -14.62 20.76 -21.89
N GLU A 186 -14.95 20.58 -23.17
CA GLU A 186 -16.29 20.74 -23.71
C GLU A 186 -16.81 19.41 -24.28
N PRO A 187 -18.13 19.18 -24.30
CA PRO A 187 -18.70 18.09 -25.06
C PRO A 187 -18.27 18.16 -26.54
N GLY A 188 -17.84 17.04 -27.09
CA GLY A 188 -17.28 16.95 -28.44
C GLY A 188 -15.75 16.89 -28.51
N ASP A 189 -15.05 17.26 -27.43
CA ASP A 189 -13.60 17.05 -27.32
C ASP A 189 -13.25 15.55 -27.40
N THR A 190 -12.06 15.21 -27.89
CA THR A 190 -11.56 13.82 -27.98
C THR A 190 -10.41 13.62 -27.02
N VAL A 191 -10.57 12.70 -26.06
CA VAL A 191 -9.51 12.29 -25.14
C VAL A 191 -8.60 11.30 -25.84
N LEU A 192 -7.36 11.68 -26.11
CA LEU A 192 -6.36 10.88 -26.82
C LEU A 192 -5.47 10.03 -25.91
N GLY A 193 -5.32 10.43 -24.63
CA GLY A 193 -4.43 9.74 -23.72
C GLY A 193 -4.60 10.12 -22.25
N LEU A 194 -4.18 9.22 -21.37
CA LEU A 194 -4.19 9.36 -19.92
C LEU A 194 -2.91 8.77 -19.33
N ASP A 195 -2.12 9.56 -18.61
CA ASP A 195 -0.91 9.11 -17.90
C ASP A 195 0.11 8.34 -18.76
N GLY A 196 0.17 8.70 -20.04
CA GLY A 196 1.04 8.06 -21.03
C GLY A 196 0.38 6.90 -21.78
N VAL A 197 -0.77 6.40 -21.34
CA VAL A 197 -1.60 5.44 -22.07
C VAL A 197 -2.36 6.15 -23.19
N SER A 198 -2.30 5.64 -24.42
CA SER A 198 -3.19 6.11 -25.51
C SER A 198 -4.60 5.58 -25.26
N VAL A 199 -5.63 6.42 -25.39
CA VAL A 199 -7.01 6.04 -25.03
C VAL A 199 -7.77 5.64 -26.29
N TYR A 200 -8.15 4.36 -26.43
CA TYR A 200 -8.96 3.85 -27.55
C TYR A 200 -10.41 3.61 -27.14
N GLY A 201 -10.61 3.18 -25.90
CA GLY A 201 -11.92 2.98 -25.31
C GLY A 201 -12.04 3.66 -23.95
N TRP A 202 -13.28 3.83 -23.48
CA TRP A 202 -13.54 4.42 -22.16
C TRP A 202 -12.87 3.65 -21.01
N ARG A 203 -12.56 2.36 -21.21
CA ARG A 203 -11.83 1.49 -20.25
C ARG A 203 -10.36 1.85 -20.11
N ASP A 204 -9.76 2.45 -21.13
CA ASP A 204 -8.37 2.94 -21.07
C ASP A 204 -8.27 4.18 -20.18
N PHE A 205 -9.40 4.82 -19.88
CA PHE A 205 -9.49 5.96 -18.98
C PHE A 205 -9.45 5.48 -17.51
N ALA A 206 -8.29 4.95 -17.11
CA ALA A 206 -8.03 4.55 -15.73
C ALA A 206 -6.72 5.17 -15.21
N PRO A 207 -6.77 6.11 -14.25
CA PRO A 207 -5.60 6.78 -13.69
C PRO A 207 -4.56 5.85 -13.08
N ASP A 208 -3.28 6.20 -13.16
CA ASP A 208 -2.21 5.47 -12.45
C ASP A 208 -2.31 5.73 -10.93
N PRO A 209 -2.63 4.73 -10.09
CA PRO A 209 -2.88 4.92 -8.66
C PRO A 209 -1.63 5.33 -7.86
N SER A 210 -0.43 5.25 -8.46
CA SER A 210 0.80 5.71 -7.82
C SER A 210 1.02 7.23 -7.94
N ARG A 211 0.25 7.89 -8.81
CA ARG A 211 0.35 9.33 -9.04
C ARG A 211 -0.65 10.07 -8.17
N THR A 212 -0.35 11.32 -7.85
CA THR A 212 -1.29 12.24 -7.19
C THR A 212 -2.07 13.09 -8.19
N GLU A 213 -1.57 13.17 -9.43
CA GLU A 213 -2.16 13.91 -10.53
C GLU A 213 -2.10 13.06 -11.81
N SER A 214 -3.19 13.09 -12.59
CA SER A 214 -3.23 12.51 -13.93
C SER A 214 -3.00 13.56 -15.00
N THR A 215 -2.25 13.20 -16.04
CA THR A 215 -2.11 14.01 -17.26
C THR A 215 -3.03 13.48 -18.34
N VAL A 216 -3.99 14.29 -18.77
CA VAL A 216 -4.99 13.91 -19.78
C VAL A 216 -4.73 14.71 -21.06
N LEU A 217 -4.60 13.98 -22.17
CA LEU A 217 -4.38 14.54 -23.49
C LEU A 217 -5.73 14.67 -24.20
N VAL A 218 -6.10 15.89 -24.57
CA VAL A 218 -7.38 16.21 -25.19
C VAL A 218 -7.14 16.96 -26.50
N SER A 219 -7.90 16.61 -27.54
CA SER A 219 -7.93 17.31 -28.81
C SER A 219 -9.32 17.88 -29.05
N ARG A 220 -9.41 19.07 -29.64
CA ARG A 220 -10.68 19.72 -29.99
C ARG A 220 -10.74 19.93 -31.49
N GLU A 221 -11.85 19.53 -32.11
CA GLU A 221 -12.07 19.77 -33.54
C GLU A 221 -12.03 21.27 -33.84
N GLY A 222 -11.21 21.68 -34.81
CA GLY A 222 -11.02 23.09 -35.17
C GLY A 222 -9.93 23.83 -34.39
N LEU A 223 -9.43 23.30 -33.27
CA LEU A 223 -8.21 23.77 -32.63
C LEU A 223 -7.01 22.92 -33.11
N ARG A 224 -5.91 23.59 -33.48
CA ARG A 224 -4.69 22.88 -33.86
C ARG A 224 -3.90 22.50 -32.62
N GLY A 225 -3.80 21.20 -32.36
CA GLY A 225 -2.89 20.63 -31.36
C GLY A 225 -3.56 19.77 -30.31
N VAL A 226 -2.73 19.11 -29.50
CA VAL A 226 -3.15 18.31 -28.35
C VAL A 226 -2.91 19.12 -27.09
N HIS A 227 -3.94 19.27 -26.26
CA HIS A 227 -3.87 19.95 -24.97
C HIS A 227 -3.61 18.94 -23.86
N ALA A 228 -2.57 19.18 -23.05
CA ALA A 228 -2.28 18.39 -21.87
C ALA A 228 -2.87 19.06 -20.62
N LEU A 229 -3.88 18.43 -20.03
CA LEU A 229 -4.57 18.86 -18.83
C LEU A 229 -4.05 18.07 -17.62
N ARG A 230 -3.96 18.69 -16.44
CA ARG A 230 -3.47 18.04 -15.21
C ARG A 230 -4.58 17.99 -14.18
N TRP A 231 -4.96 16.79 -13.77
CA TRP A 231 -6.09 16.54 -12.88
C TRP A 231 -5.64 15.92 -11.57
N PRO A 232 -5.79 16.61 -10.41
CA PRO A 232 -5.49 16.02 -9.12
C PRO A 232 -6.46 14.89 -8.80
N HIS A 233 -5.94 13.77 -8.28
CA HIS A 233 -6.74 12.61 -7.88
C HIS A 233 -7.65 12.90 -6.69
N GLU A 234 -7.26 13.84 -5.84
CA GLU A 234 -8.08 14.32 -4.72
C GLU A 234 -9.46 14.82 -5.18
N ALA A 235 -9.56 15.32 -6.43
CA ALA A 235 -10.84 15.75 -6.99
C ALA A 235 -11.78 14.59 -7.35
N THR A 236 -11.25 13.37 -7.48
CA THR A 236 -12.02 12.15 -7.79
C THR A 236 -12.48 11.39 -6.56
N GLU A 237 -11.97 11.72 -5.37
CA GLU A 237 -12.52 11.19 -4.13
C GLU A 237 -13.96 11.70 -3.98
N ARG A 238 -14.95 10.84 -4.25
CA ARG A 238 -16.38 11.15 -4.05
C ARG A 238 -16.56 11.83 -2.69
N ALA A 239 -17.15 13.04 -2.72
CA ALA A 239 -17.56 13.75 -1.52
C ALA A 239 -18.34 12.78 -0.63
N ARG A 240 -17.83 12.53 0.59
CA ARG A 240 -18.32 11.45 1.45
C ARG A 240 -19.82 11.57 1.69
N ASP A 241 -20.50 10.43 1.60
CA ASP A 241 -21.93 10.33 1.83
C ASP A 241 -22.29 10.87 3.23
N PRO A 242 -23.12 11.92 3.35
CA PRO A 242 -23.51 12.51 4.63
C PRO A 242 -24.15 11.50 5.59
N LEU A 243 -24.68 10.38 5.06
CA LEU A 243 -25.23 9.29 5.85
C LEU A 243 -24.17 8.62 6.74
N SER A 244 -22.92 8.50 6.26
CA SER A 244 -21.80 7.92 7.02
C SER A 244 -21.41 8.78 8.24
N MET A 245 -21.44 10.10 8.08
CA MET A 245 -21.25 11.08 9.17
C MET A 245 -22.38 10.98 10.21
N ALA A 246 -23.64 10.87 9.77
CA ALA A 246 -24.79 10.78 10.68
C ALA A 246 -24.79 9.49 11.52
N ILE A 247 -24.50 8.34 10.90
CA ILE A 247 -24.37 7.05 11.59
C ILE A 247 -23.23 7.11 12.63
N PHE A 248 -22.13 7.78 12.31
CA PHE A 248 -21.00 7.93 13.24
C PHE A 248 -21.30 8.79 14.45
N VAL A 249 -21.96 9.94 14.27
CA VAL A 249 -22.40 10.80 15.39
C VAL A 249 -23.37 10.04 16.30
N LEU A 250 -24.29 9.28 15.72
CA LEU A 250 -25.22 8.44 16.47
C LEU A 250 -24.50 7.35 17.30
N LEU A 251 -23.51 6.69 16.71
CA LEU A 251 -22.76 5.61 17.36
C LEU A 251 -21.86 6.14 18.49
N GLY A 252 -21.23 7.31 18.29
CA GLY A 252 -20.48 8.01 19.33
C GLY A 252 -21.36 8.44 20.50
N LEU A 253 -22.58 8.94 20.21
CA LEU A 253 -23.57 9.28 21.24
C LEU A 253 -24.05 8.04 22.02
N LEU A 254 -24.32 6.93 21.33
CA LEU A 254 -24.73 5.67 21.96
C LEU A 254 -23.64 5.12 22.89
N LEU A 255 -22.38 5.08 22.44
CA LEU A 255 -21.24 4.66 23.25
C LEU A 255 -21.02 5.59 24.45
N GLY A 256 -21.18 6.90 24.26
CA GLY A 256 -21.14 7.89 25.33
C GLY A 256 -22.25 7.71 26.37
N TRP A 257 -23.44 7.31 25.94
CA TRP A 257 -24.62 7.09 26.80
C TRP A 257 -24.61 5.75 27.55
N CYS A 258 -23.98 4.71 27.00
CA CYS A 258 -23.80 3.44 27.69
C CYS A 258 -22.92 3.55 28.95
N SER A 259 -22.02 4.55 29.02
CA SER A 259 -21.15 4.78 30.19
C SER A 259 -21.92 5.24 31.45
N PRO A 260 -22.77 6.28 31.39
CA PRO A 260 -23.67 6.64 32.50
C PRO A 260 -24.68 5.54 32.84
N ALA A 261 -25.25 4.84 31.84
CA ALA A 261 -26.20 3.76 32.09
C ALA A 261 -25.56 2.58 32.84
N ALA A 262 -24.30 2.23 32.52
CA ALA A 262 -23.53 1.24 33.26
C ALA A 262 -23.16 1.71 34.68
N LEU A 263 -22.97 3.01 34.89
CA LEU A 263 -22.79 3.61 36.21
C LEU A 263 -24.10 3.64 37.03
N CYS A 264 -25.26 3.85 36.40
CA CYS A 264 -26.57 3.78 37.04
C CYS A 264 -26.96 2.33 37.38
N LEU A 265 -26.67 1.37 36.51
CA LEU A 265 -26.84 -0.06 36.79
C LEU A 265 -25.96 -0.54 37.95
N ARG A 266 -24.81 0.11 38.20
CA ARG A 266 -23.94 -0.15 39.35
C ARG A 266 -24.52 0.33 40.68
N ALA A 267 -25.40 1.33 40.68
CA ALA A 267 -26.08 1.78 41.88
C ALA A 267 -27.12 0.76 42.37
N HIS A 268 -27.68 -0.05 41.45
CA HIS A 268 -28.50 -1.19 41.81
C HIS A 268 -27.63 -2.44 42.02
N HIS A 269 -27.32 -2.69 43.29
CA HIS A 269 -26.61 -3.87 43.81
C HIS A 269 -27.24 -5.20 43.35
N LEU A 270 -26.91 -5.66 42.15
CA LEU A 270 -27.11 -7.06 41.75
C LEU A 270 -25.97 -7.88 42.33
N ARG A 271 -26.28 -8.64 43.39
CA ARG A 271 -25.38 -9.54 44.14
C ARG A 271 -24.94 -10.79 43.39
N THR A 272 -25.19 -10.88 42.09
CA THR A 272 -24.75 -12.02 41.29
C THR A 272 -23.33 -11.80 40.82
N ALA A 273 -22.42 -12.66 41.28
CA ALA A 273 -21.04 -12.75 40.84
C ALA A 273 -20.97 -13.30 39.40
N ALA A 274 -21.63 -12.64 38.45
CA ALA A 274 -21.28 -12.82 37.06
C ALA A 274 -19.78 -12.49 36.93
N PRO A 275 -18.96 -13.40 36.38
CA PRO A 275 -17.52 -13.24 36.43
C PRO A 275 -17.16 -12.02 35.57
N ILE A 276 -16.44 -11.07 36.17
CA ILE A 276 -15.89 -9.86 35.53
C ILE A 276 -15.25 -10.16 34.17
N TRP A 277 -14.75 -11.38 33.99
CA TRP A 277 -14.21 -11.92 32.74
C TRP A 277 -15.21 -11.97 31.59
N LEU A 278 -16.48 -12.33 31.82
CA LEU A 278 -17.51 -12.44 30.79
C LEU A 278 -17.89 -11.06 30.24
N MET A 279 -17.90 -10.05 31.11
CA MET A 279 -18.08 -8.65 30.71
C MET A 279 -16.87 -8.11 29.93
N ARG A 280 -15.64 -8.52 30.30
CA ARG A 280 -14.43 -8.17 29.53
C ARG A 280 -14.47 -8.79 28.14
N ALA A 281 -14.85 -10.06 28.02
CA ALA A 281 -14.93 -10.76 26.75
C ALA A 281 -15.98 -10.17 25.81
N SER A 282 -17.17 -9.82 26.30
CA SER A 282 -18.23 -9.21 25.49
C SER A 282 -17.83 -7.82 24.99
N LEU A 283 -17.17 -7.02 25.81
CA LEU A 283 -16.65 -5.70 25.40
C LEU A 283 -15.55 -5.83 24.35
N VAL A 284 -14.62 -6.77 24.50
CA VAL A 284 -13.58 -7.03 23.47
C VAL A 284 -14.25 -7.39 22.14
N ALA A 285 -15.23 -8.30 22.14
CA ALA A 285 -15.94 -8.69 20.92
C ALA A 285 -16.67 -7.50 20.27
N ALA A 286 -17.36 -6.67 21.06
CA ALA A 286 -18.06 -5.49 20.57
C ALA A 286 -17.11 -4.44 19.96
N PHE A 287 -15.98 -4.16 20.61
CA PHE A 287 -14.98 -3.23 20.09
C PHE A 287 -14.24 -3.77 18.85
N SER A 288 -13.97 -5.08 18.79
CA SER A 288 -13.42 -5.72 17.59
C SER A 288 -14.36 -5.60 16.39
N ALA A 289 -15.66 -5.86 16.60
CA ALA A 289 -16.67 -5.69 15.55
C ALA A 289 -16.76 -4.24 15.10
N LEU A 290 -16.77 -3.30 16.05
CA LEU A 290 -16.77 -1.86 15.79
C LEU A 290 -15.56 -1.43 14.93
N MET A 291 -14.35 -1.88 15.30
CA MET A 291 -13.12 -1.57 14.56
C MET A 291 -13.12 -2.09 13.13
N LEU A 292 -13.73 -3.24 12.88
CA LEU A 292 -13.78 -3.86 11.55
C LEU A 292 -14.92 -3.30 10.68
N CYS A 293 -15.96 -2.73 11.28
CA CYS A 293 -17.07 -2.10 10.56
C CYS A 293 -16.80 -0.64 10.16
N LEU A 294 -15.74 0.01 10.66
CA LEU A 294 -15.49 1.45 10.49
C LEU A 294 -14.33 1.90 9.57
N PRO A 295 -13.79 1.11 8.61
CA PRO A 295 -12.66 1.56 7.80
C PRO A 295 -12.95 2.78 6.89
N ALA A 296 -14.21 3.21 6.76
CA ALA A 296 -14.64 4.30 5.87
C ALA A 296 -14.64 5.72 6.48
N LEU A 297 -14.44 5.88 7.80
CA LEU A 297 -14.53 7.20 8.45
C LEU A 297 -13.15 7.83 8.65
N GLN A 298 -13.00 9.10 8.24
CA GLN A 298 -11.71 9.77 8.26
C GLN A 298 -11.12 9.86 9.67
N TRP A 299 -9.87 9.42 9.73
CA TRP A 299 -9.19 8.84 10.87
C TRP A 299 -8.70 9.84 11.93
N THR A 300 -8.46 11.09 11.55
CA THR A 300 -7.85 12.12 12.42
C THR A 300 -8.79 12.63 13.50
N THR A 301 -10.08 12.82 13.18
CA THR A 301 -11.12 13.19 14.14
C THR A 301 -11.44 12.04 15.09
N MET A 302 -11.36 10.78 14.63
CA MET A 302 -11.53 9.60 15.47
C MET A 302 -10.42 9.48 16.53
N TRP A 303 -9.16 9.78 16.19
CA TRP A 303 -8.07 9.77 17.17
C TRP A 303 -8.16 10.92 18.17
N ILE A 304 -8.47 12.14 17.72
CA ILE A 304 -8.59 13.29 18.63
C ILE A 304 -9.73 13.07 19.62
N LEU A 305 -10.86 12.53 19.15
CA LEU A 305 -11.98 12.16 20.03
C LEU A 305 -11.64 10.93 20.86
N ALA A 306 -11.15 9.83 20.30
CA ALA A 306 -10.85 8.62 21.08
C ALA A 306 -9.79 8.91 22.15
N LEU A 307 -8.65 9.50 21.78
CA LEU A 307 -7.56 9.83 22.71
C LEU A 307 -7.96 10.93 23.70
N GLY A 308 -8.70 11.96 23.25
CA GLY A 308 -9.20 13.03 24.10
C GLY A 308 -10.27 12.56 25.10
N THR A 309 -11.18 11.68 24.67
CA THR A 309 -12.21 11.10 25.55
C THR A 309 -11.60 10.07 26.49
N PHE A 310 -10.60 9.28 26.05
CA PHE A 310 -9.85 8.38 26.92
C PHE A 310 -9.04 9.16 27.95
N ALA A 311 -8.34 10.22 27.55
CA ALA A 311 -7.56 11.09 28.44
C ALA A 311 -8.44 11.78 29.49
N ALA A 312 -9.57 12.37 29.07
CA ALA A 312 -10.50 13.05 29.96
C ALA A 312 -11.15 12.07 30.95
N LEU A 313 -11.64 10.92 30.47
CA LEU A 313 -12.29 9.93 31.32
C LEU A 313 -11.30 9.25 32.28
N PHE A 314 -10.07 9.02 31.85
CA PHE A 314 -9.04 8.40 32.67
C PHE A 314 -8.45 9.37 33.71
N ALA A 315 -8.31 10.66 33.36
CA ALA A 315 -7.98 11.72 34.32
C ALA A 315 -9.08 11.89 35.38
N LEU A 316 -10.35 11.84 34.97
CA LEU A 316 -11.51 11.88 35.88
C LEU A 316 -11.63 10.63 36.77
N ALA A 317 -11.31 9.44 36.23
CA ALA A 317 -11.52 8.18 36.94
C ALA A 317 -10.43 7.83 37.96
N THR A 318 -9.23 8.40 37.85
CA THR A 318 -8.08 7.85 38.59
C THR A 318 -7.66 8.65 39.82
N ARG A 319 -7.71 10.00 39.87
CA ARG A 319 -7.17 10.83 40.98
C ARG A 319 -5.76 10.43 41.52
N GLU A 320 -5.09 9.46 40.89
CA GLU A 320 -3.91 8.75 41.38
C GLU A 320 -2.83 8.78 40.28
N ARG A 321 -1.59 9.11 40.68
CA ARG A 321 -0.42 9.25 39.79
C ARG A 321 -0.16 8.04 38.88
N THR A 322 -0.51 6.82 39.31
CA THR A 322 -0.28 5.58 38.56
C THR A 322 -1.16 5.46 37.32
N GLY A 323 -2.31 6.13 37.33
CA GLY A 323 -3.13 6.28 36.13
C GLY A 323 -2.31 6.99 35.06
N THR A 324 -2.02 8.27 35.29
CA THR A 324 -1.39 9.17 34.31
C THR A 324 -0.17 8.54 33.64
N THR A 325 0.71 7.89 34.39
CA THR A 325 1.88 7.21 33.84
C THR A 325 1.50 6.12 32.84
N SER A 326 0.54 5.26 33.17
CA SER A 326 0.10 4.17 32.28
C SER A 326 -0.47 4.71 30.97
N PHE A 327 -1.23 5.82 31.04
CA PHE A 327 -1.75 6.48 29.85
C PHE A 327 -0.64 7.06 28.97
N THR A 328 0.32 7.78 29.57
CA THR A 328 1.45 8.34 28.82
C THR A 328 2.26 7.25 28.12
N LEU A 329 2.45 6.08 28.75
CA LEU A 329 3.12 4.94 28.13
C LEU A 329 2.33 4.36 26.95
N ALA A 330 1.00 4.20 27.09
CA ALA A 330 0.15 3.70 26.01
C ALA A 330 0.15 4.65 24.80
N VAL A 331 0.05 5.96 25.03
CA VAL A 331 0.11 6.99 23.99
C VAL A 331 1.48 7.02 23.32
N GLY A 332 2.57 7.06 24.09
CA GLY A 332 3.93 7.05 23.55
C GLY A 332 4.21 5.82 22.69
N SER A 333 3.73 4.65 23.13
CA SER A 333 3.89 3.39 22.38
C SER A 333 3.10 3.39 21.07
N THR A 334 1.89 3.94 21.09
CA THR A 334 1.05 4.11 19.89
C THR A 334 1.70 5.06 18.88
N LEU A 335 2.15 6.23 19.34
CA LEU A 335 2.86 7.21 18.51
C LEU A 335 4.13 6.61 17.91
N THR A 336 4.85 5.79 18.66
CA THR A 336 6.06 5.12 18.15
C THR A 336 5.74 4.23 16.94
N VAL A 337 4.66 3.44 16.99
CA VAL A 337 4.23 2.61 15.85
C VAL A 337 3.85 3.48 14.65
N MET A 338 3.10 4.55 14.87
CA MET A 338 2.71 5.47 13.80
C MET A 338 3.92 6.11 13.11
N LEU A 339 4.93 6.52 13.89
CA LEU A 339 6.17 7.07 13.35
C LEU A 339 6.95 6.03 12.55
N VAL A 340 7.07 4.80 13.07
CA VAL A 340 7.74 3.69 12.38
C VAL A 340 7.02 3.32 11.09
N ALA A 341 5.69 3.27 11.11
CA ALA A 341 4.86 3.00 9.93
C ALA A 341 4.78 4.17 8.96
N ARG A 342 5.27 5.36 9.35
CA ARG A 342 5.15 6.64 8.61
C ARG A 342 3.72 6.98 8.22
N THR A 343 2.77 6.48 8.99
CA THR A 343 1.35 6.69 8.75
C THR A 343 0.60 6.70 10.08
N ALA A 344 -0.44 7.52 10.14
CA ALA A 344 -1.40 7.50 11.23
C ALA A 344 -2.54 6.49 10.98
N SER A 345 -2.64 5.92 9.77
CA SER A 345 -3.72 5.03 9.33
C SER A 345 -3.50 3.61 9.86
N VAL A 346 -4.37 3.10 10.75
CA VAL A 346 -4.23 1.70 11.22
C VAL A 346 -4.57 0.73 10.11
N THR A 347 -5.41 1.09 9.13
CA THR A 347 -5.64 0.25 7.96
C THR A 347 -4.33 0.03 7.20
N GLU A 348 -3.55 1.08 6.98
CA GLU A 348 -2.22 0.98 6.38
C GLU A 348 -1.22 0.26 7.30
N ILE A 349 -1.25 0.51 8.61
CA ILE A 349 -0.42 -0.21 9.60
C ILE A 349 -0.76 -1.71 9.59
N ILE A 350 -2.02 -2.11 9.47
CA ILE A 350 -2.45 -3.51 9.40
C ILE A 350 -2.03 -4.11 8.05
N ALA A 351 -2.26 -3.40 6.96
CA ALA A 351 -1.88 -3.83 5.61
C ALA A 351 -0.37 -4.06 5.50
N ALA A 352 0.44 -3.18 6.10
CA ALA A 352 1.89 -3.29 6.14
C ALA A 352 2.41 -4.50 6.92
N GLN A 353 1.62 -5.04 7.86
CA GLN A 353 2.06 -6.13 8.72
C GLN A 353 1.92 -7.53 8.10
N GLY A 354 1.17 -7.69 6.99
CA GLY A 354 1.00 -8.97 6.30
C GLY A 354 0.47 -10.15 7.16
N PRO A 355 0.21 -11.32 6.57
CA PRO A 355 -0.24 -12.52 7.31
C PRO A 355 0.91 -13.23 8.06
N GLU A 356 2.15 -13.05 7.63
CA GLU A 356 3.33 -13.69 8.21
C GLU A 356 3.71 -13.07 9.56
N ILE A 357 3.94 -13.90 10.58
CA ILE A 357 4.27 -13.43 11.94
C ILE A 357 5.49 -12.51 11.95
N LEU A 358 6.52 -12.82 11.16
CA LEU A 358 7.75 -12.03 11.08
C LEU A 358 7.54 -10.64 10.47
N ARG A 359 6.44 -10.43 9.75
CA ARG A 359 6.06 -9.12 9.22
C ARG A 359 5.25 -8.30 10.22
N TRP A 360 4.92 -8.79 11.41
CA TRP A 360 4.24 -7.95 12.40
C TRP A 360 5.16 -6.86 12.92
N PHE A 361 4.61 -5.66 13.17
CA PHE A 361 5.42 -4.51 13.56
C PHE A 361 6.25 -4.79 14.80
N VAL A 362 5.76 -5.62 15.71
CA VAL A 362 6.50 -6.02 16.92
C VAL A 362 7.86 -6.66 16.62
N PHE A 363 8.08 -7.22 15.42
CA PHE A 363 9.35 -7.83 14.99
C PHE A 363 10.09 -7.03 13.90
N GLN A 364 9.43 -6.07 13.25
CA GLN A 364 10.04 -5.31 12.15
C GLN A 364 11.08 -4.27 12.61
N SER A 365 10.96 -3.73 13.83
CA SER A 365 11.89 -2.70 14.31
C SER A 365 12.13 -2.77 15.82
N PRO A 366 13.31 -2.31 16.30
CA PRO A 366 13.58 -2.24 17.75
C PRO A 366 12.66 -1.26 18.47
N ALA A 367 12.32 -0.14 17.83
CA ALA A 367 11.43 0.86 18.38
C ALA A 367 10.04 0.28 18.67
N SER A 368 9.46 -0.46 17.72
CA SER A 368 8.15 -1.10 17.85
C SER A 368 8.15 -2.25 18.85
N SER A 369 9.21 -3.06 18.93
CA SER A 369 9.34 -4.10 19.97
C SER A 369 9.33 -3.49 21.38
N ILE A 370 10.10 -2.42 21.57
CA ILE A 370 10.18 -1.72 22.86
C ILE A 370 8.85 -1.04 23.21
N ALA A 371 8.23 -0.37 22.23
CA ALA A 371 6.90 0.24 22.38
C ALA A 371 5.85 -0.81 22.77
N PHE A 372 5.89 -2.01 22.18
CA PHE A 372 4.97 -3.08 22.52
C PHE A 372 5.09 -3.53 23.97
N VAL A 373 6.32 -3.71 24.48
CA VAL A 373 6.54 -4.09 25.88
C VAL A 373 5.99 -3.02 26.82
N ALA A 374 6.24 -1.75 26.52
CA ALA A 374 5.72 -0.66 27.34
C ALA A 374 4.18 -0.55 27.27
N TYR A 375 3.60 -0.83 26.10
CA TYR A 375 2.15 -0.97 25.91
C TYR A 375 1.58 -2.08 26.80
N LEU A 376 2.18 -3.27 26.80
CA LEU A 376 1.75 -4.38 27.64
C LEU A 376 1.81 -4.07 29.13
N VAL A 377 2.86 -3.40 29.60
CA VAL A 377 2.96 -2.99 31.02
C VAL A 377 1.87 -1.98 31.36
N SER A 378 1.58 -1.03 30.47
CA SER A 378 0.50 -0.07 30.68
C SER A 378 -0.86 -0.77 30.77
N LEU A 379 -1.10 -1.75 29.90
CA LEU A 379 -2.32 -2.55 29.89
C LEU A 379 -2.43 -3.39 31.17
N GLY A 380 -1.33 -3.98 31.63
CA GLY A 380 -1.26 -4.75 32.87
C GLY A 380 -1.61 -3.91 34.10
N ALA A 381 -1.05 -2.69 34.19
CA ALA A 381 -1.36 -1.75 35.26
C ALA A 381 -2.84 -1.33 35.29
N VAL A 382 -3.48 -1.22 34.13
CA VAL A 382 -4.94 -1.02 34.04
C VAL A 382 -5.67 -2.27 34.50
N CYS A 383 -5.30 -3.46 34.00
CA CYS A 383 -5.95 -4.74 34.28
C CYS A 383 -5.89 -5.17 35.76
N ALA A 384 -4.80 -4.86 36.47
CA ALA A 384 -4.58 -5.21 37.87
C ALA A 384 -5.60 -4.55 38.82
N ARG A 385 -6.34 -3.54 38.35
CA ARG A 385 -7.35 -2.86 39.15
C ARG A 385 -8.66 -3.65 39.14
N PRO A 386 -9.23 -4.03 40.29
CA PRO A 386 -10.46 -4.82 40.37
C PRO A 386 -11.74 -4.01 40.04
N ARG A 387 -11.61 -2.85 39.40
CA ARG A 387 -12.74 -1.97 39.09
C ARG A 387 -13.32 -2.31 37.71
N VAL A 388 -14.66 -2.33 37.62
CA VAL A 388 -15.40 -2.49 36.36
C VAL A 388 -14.96 -1.49 35.29
N SER A 389 -14.63 -0.26 35.69
CA SER A 389 -14.07 0.76 34.78
C SER A 389 -12.76 0.32 34.14
N ALA A 390 -11.88 -0.39 34.87
CA ALA A 390 -10.64 -0.91 34.31
C ALA A 390 -10.89 -1.92 33.18
N SER A 391 -11.94 -2.73 33.28
CA SER A 391 -12.38 -3.64 32.21
C SER A 391 -12.82 -2.90 30.95
N LEU A 392 -13.56 -1.80 31.11
CA LEU A 392 -14.01 -0.95 30.00
C LEU A 392 -12.85 -0.28 29.25
N TYR A 393 -11.71 -0.05 29.92
CA TYR A 393 -10.51 0.52 29.29
C TYR A 393 -9.58 -0.56 28.73
N ALA A 394 -9.41 -1.67 29.45
CA ALA A 394 -8.52 -2.74 29.06
C ALA A 394 -8.96 -3.40 27.74
N ALA A 395 -10.27 -3.56 27.52
CA ALA A 395 -10.80 -4.16 26.29
C ALA A 395 -10.45 -3.37 25.01
N PRO A 396 -10.81 -2.08 24.86
CA PRO A 396 -10.46 -1.31 23.66
C PRO A 396 -8.95 -1.10 23.52
N ALA A 397 -8.21 -0.95 24.64
CA ALA A 397 -6.75 -0.91 24.58
C ALA A 397 -6.17 -2.23 24.06
N ALA A 398 -6.65 -3.39 24.52
CA ALA A 398 -6.18 -4.67 24.00
C ALA A 398 -6.47 -4.84 22.50
N VAL A 399 -7.65 -4.42 22.04
CA VAL A 399 -8.01 -4.45 20.61
C VAL A 399 -7.08 -3.53 19.81
N LEU A 400 -6.82 -2.32 20.30
CA LEU A 400 -5.92 -1.36 19.66
C LEU A 400 -4.47 -1.87 19.64
N GLY A 401 -3.98 -2.45 20.74
CA GLY A 401 -2.67 -3.07 20.79
C GLY A 401 -2.54 -4.23 19.80
N ALA A 402 -3.56 -5.07 19.68
CA ALA A 402 -3.58 -6.13 18.67
C ALA A 402 -3.55 -5.54 17.26
N ALA A 403 -4.31 -4.46 17.04
CA ALA A 403 -4.36 -3.75 15.76
C ALA A 403 -2.98 -3.19 15.34
N LEU A 404 -2.29 -2.56 16.28
CA LEU A 404 -1.02 -1.87 16.03
C LEU A 404 0.18 -2.80 15.89
N PHE A 405 0.20 -3.89 16.67
CA PHE A 405 1.43 -4.66 16.85
C PHE A 405 1.37 -6.10 16.32
N LEU A 406 0.17 -6.66 16.10
CA LEU A 406 -0.01 -8.09 15.85
C LEU A 406 -0.78 -8.38 14.55
N GLY A 407 -0.32 -7.93 13.38
CA GLY A 407 -0.97 -7.95 12.04
C GLY A 407 -1.60 -9.24 11.50
N GLY A 408 -2.00 -9.25 10.24
CA GLY A 408 -2.36 -10.49 9.53
C GLY A 408 -3.79 -11.01 9.73
N TRP A 409 -4.76 -10.12 9.89
CA TRP A 409 -6.18 -10.49 9.73
C TRP A 409 -6.77 -9.81 8.50
N PRO A 410 -7.72 -10.48 7.81
CA PRO A 410 -8.40 -9.90 6.67
C PRO A 410 -9.31 -8.75 7.13
N LEU A 411 -9.05 -7.55 6.62
CA LEU A 411 -9.82 -6.32 6.89
C LEU A 411 -11.22 -6.34 6.24
N ALA A 412 -11.48 -7.27 5.33
CA ALA A 412 -12.66 -7.29 4.46
C ALA A 412 -13.97 -7.74 5.16
N GLY A 413 -14.30 -7.16 6.32
CA GLY A 413 -15.58 -7.35 7.01
C GLY A 413 -15.93 -8.80 7.38
N SER A 414 -14.98 -9.72 7.30
CA SER A 414 -15.24 -11.14 7.50
C SER A 414 -15.37 -11.47 8.99
N LEU A 415 -16.30 -12.37 9.33
CA LEU A 415 -16.43 -12.96 10.67
C LEU A 415 -15.09 -13.54 11.17
N VAL A 416 -14.28 -14.06 10.24
CA VAL A 416 -12.94 -14.60 10.50
C VAL A 416 -11.99 -13.50 10.98
N GLY A 417 -11.99 -12.31 10.36
CA GLY A 417 -11.20 -11.17 10.79
C GLY A 417 -11.54 -10.72 12.22
N MET A 418 -12.83 -10.67 12.56
CA MET A 418 -13.32 -10.35 13.91
C MET A 418 -12.87 -11.37 14.95
N ALA A 419 -12.93 -12.66 14.63
CA ALA A 419 -12.49 -13.73 15.52
C ALA A 419 -10.99 -13.67 15.79
N ILE A 420 -10.17 -13.47 14.75
CA ILE A 420 -8.70 -13.38 14.86
C ILE A 420 -8.30 -12.16 15.70
N LEU A 421 -8.86 -10.98 15.42
CA LEU A 421 -8.55 -9.76 16.18
C LEU A 421 -8.92 -9.92 17.66
N SER A 422 -10.08 -10.51 17.94
CA SER A 422 -10.54 -10.76 19.31
C SER A 422 -9.65 -11.76 20.05
N ALA A 423 -9.19 -12.82 19.37
CA ALA A 423 -8.26 -13.79 19.94
C ALA A 423 -6.91 -13.15 20.29
N LYS A 424 -6.39 -12.25 19.44
CA LYS A 424 -5.14 -11.52 19.70
C LYS A 424 -5.28 -10.52 20.83
N ALA A 425 -6.38 -9.78 20.88
CA ALA A 425 -6.68 -8.89 22.01
C ALA A 425 -6.76 -9.67 23.33
N ALA A 426 -7.39 -10.85 23.34
CA ALA A 426 -7.43 -11.71 24.51
C ALA A 426 -6.03 -12.19 24.92
N ALA A 427 -5.18 -12.59 23.96
CA ALA A 427 -3.79 -12.97 24.23
C ALA A 427 -2.99 -11.82 24.85
N LEU A 428 -3.18 -10.57 24.39
CA LEU A 428 -2.56 -9.39 24.97
C LEU A 428 -2.99 -9.16 26.42
N LEU A 429 -4.27 -9.34 26.74
CA LEU A 429 -4.76 -9.22 28.12
C LEU A 429 -4.13 -10.26 29.04
N VAL A 430 -3.97 -11.50 28.56
CA VAL A 430 -3.30 -12.58 29.30
C VAL A 430 -1.81 -12.24 29.50
N ALA A 431 -1.12 -11.82 28.45
CA ALA A 431 0.30 -11.43 28.52
C ALA A 431 0.53 -10.24 29.47
N ALA A 432 -0.34 -9.23 29.39
CA ALA A 432 -0.30 -8.06 30.25
C ALA A 432 -0.56 -8.41 31.74
N HIS A 433 -1.37 -9.43 32.01
CA HIS A 433 -1.59 -9.91 33.38
C HIS A 433 -0.39 -10.70 33.93
N ALA A 434 0.31 -11.44 33.08
CA ALA A 434 1.47 -12.25 33.48
C ALA A 434 2.75 -11.42 33.71
N LEU A 435 2.85 -10.24 33.08
CA LEU A 435 4.04 -9.37 33.17
C LEU A 435 3.94 -8.41 34.36
N GLU A 436 4.30 -8.87 35.56
CA GLU A 436 4.52 -7.99 36.71
C GLU A 436 5.87 -7.24 36.59
N MET A 437 5.92 -6.17 35.79
CA MET A 437 7.10 -5.31 35.69
C MET A 437 6.97 -4.01 36.50
N PRO A 438 8.04 -3.54 37.15
CA PRO A 438 8.03 -2.25 37.85
C PRO A 438 7.93 -1.09 36.86
N THR A 439 7.07 -0.11 37.18
CA THR A 439 6.72 1.05 36.33
C THR A 439 7.88 1.94 35.90
N ARG A 440 9.00 1.91 36.62
CA ARG A 440 10.22 2.66 36.24
C ARG A 440 10.89 2.08 35.00
N ILE A 441 10.90 0.74 34.88
CA ILE A 441 11.51 0.06 33.74
C ILE A 441 10.67 0.29 32.48
N SER A 442 9.34 0.25 32.60
CA SER A 442 8.46 0.52 31.46
C SER A 442 8.54 1.96 30.96
N ALA A 443 8.70 2.94 31.86
CA ALA A 443 8.93 4.33 31.46
C ALA A 443 10.24 4.51 30.68
N GLY A 444 11.32 3.87 31.13
CA GLY A 444 12.58 3.84 30.39
C GLY A 444 12.44 3.20 29.01
N LEU A 445 11.71 2.08 28.92
CA LEU A 445 11.43 1.41 27.65
C LEU A 445 10.61 2.29 26.70
N SER A 446 9.48 2.87 27.12
CA SER A 446 8.71 3.79 26.25
C SER A 446 9.54 4.95 25.73
N ALA A 447 10.35 5.59 26.59
CA ALA A 447 11.20 6.70 26.17
C ALA A 447 12.27 6.25 25.15
N ALA A 448 12.88 5.08 25.37
CA ALA A 448 13.84 4.49 24.43
C ALA A 448 13.18 4.12 23.09
N GLY A 449 11.98 3.53 23.11
CA GLY A 449 11.22 3.18 21.91
C GLY A 449 10.86 4.41 21.08
N LEU A 450 10.37 5.46 21.73
CA LEU A 450 10.03 6.72 21.08
C LEU A 450 11.27 7.42 20.50
N ALA A 451 12.38 7.45 21.24
CA ALA A 451 13.65 8.01 20.76
C ALA A 451 14.16 7.24 19.52
N LEU A 452 14.12 5.90 19.55
CA LEU A 452 14.49 5.07 18.40
C LEU A 452 13.54 5.27 17.21
N GLY A 453 12.24 5.45 17.46
CA GLY A 453 11.26 5.77 16.42
C GLY A 453 11.57 7.10 15.72
N VAL A 454 11.93 8.14 16.49
CA VAL A 454 12.35 9.44 15.94
C VAL A 454 13.65 9.32 15.14
N VAL A 455 14.64 8.57 15.64
CA VAL A 455 15.89 8.31 14.90
C VAL A 455 15.62 7.56 13.59
N GLY A 456 14.67 6.62 13.59
CA GLY A 456 14.24 5.88 12.41
C GLY A 456 13.61 6.73 11.29
N LEU A 457 13.17 7.95 11.60
CA LEU A 457 12.74 8.92 10.59
C LEU A 457 13.92 9.51 9.82
N SER A 458 15.08 9.63 10.47
CA SER A 458 16.30 10.22 9.90
C SER A 458 17.27 9.17 9.34
N VAL A 459 17.21 7.94 9.85
CA VAL A 459 18.16 6.87 9.53
C VAL A 459 17.38 5.57 9.26
N ASP A 460 17.72 4.87 8.17
CA ASP A 460 17.15 3.55 7.88
C ASP A 460 17.71 2.50 8.86
N LEU A 461 17.03 2.33 10.00
CA LEU A 461 17.38 1.35 11.02
C LEU A 461 17.24 -0.09 10.51
N GLY A 462 16.44 -0.34 9.48
CA GLY A 462 16.29 -1.66 8.86
C GLY A 462 17.57 -2.07 8.13
N ALA A 463 18.19 -1.13 7.43
CA ALA A 463 19.48 -1.34 6.78
C ALA A 463 20.62 -1.58 7.79
N LEU A 464 20.57 -0.94 8.96
CA LEU A 464 21.58 -1.07 10.00
C LEU A 464 21.48 -2.36 10.83
N PHE A 465 20.27 -2.92 10.98
CA PHE A 465 20.02 -4.10 11.80
C PHE A 465 19.20 -5.17 11.06
N PRO A 466 19.75 -5.78 9.99
CA PRO A 466 19.02 -6.77 9.19
C PRO A 466 18.65 -8.04 9.98
N GLN A 467 19.33 -8.31 11.10
CA GLN A 467 19.08 -9.47 11.96
C GLN A 467 18.11 -9.18 13.13
N TRP A 468 17.51 -8.00 13.19
CA TRP A 468 16.66 -7.59 14.32
C TRP A 468 15.49 -8.55 14.58
N SER A 469 14.85 -9.05 13.52
CA SER A 469 13.71 -9.97 13.64
C SER A 469 14.06 -11.23 14.45
N ALA A 470 15.25 -11.80 14.26
CA ALA A 470 15.70 -12.97 15.01
C ALA A 470 15.96 -12.65 16.50
N LEU A 471 16.57 -11.48 16.79
CA LEU A 471 16.80 -11.02 18.16
C LEU A 471 15.49 -10.73 18.89
N ALA A 472 14.54 -10.08 18.21
CA ALA A 472 13.22 -9.80 18.75
C ALA A 472 12.47 -11.10 19.08
N VAL A 473 12.46 -12.07 18.15
CA VAL A 473 11.87 -13.40 18.38
C VAL A 473 12.52 -14.08 19.60
N GLY A 474 13.85 -14.08 19.70
CA GLY A 474 14.57 -14.63 20.86
C GLY A 474 14.19 -13.96 22.17
N ALA A 475 14.10 -12.63 22.20
CA ALA A 475 13.68 -11.86 23.37
C ALA A 475 12.22 -12.17 23.78
N PHE A 476 11.32 -12.31 22.80
CA PHE A 476 9.93 -12.70 23.03
C PHE A 476 9.83 -14.13 23.59
N CYS A 477 10.57 -15.08 23.04
CA CYS A 477 10.62 -16.45 23.55
C CYS A 477 11.16 -16.48 24.99
N ALA A 478 12.18 -15.67 25.32
CA ALA A 478 12.72 -15.58 26.67
C ALA A 478 11.72 -14.97 27.67
N LEU A 479 10.99 -13.92 27.28
CA LEU A 479 9.93 -13.32 28.09
C LEU A 479 8.76 -14.30 28.29
N GLY A 480 8.36 -15.01 27.24
CA GLY A 480 7.33 -16.05 27.31
C GLY A 480 7.73 -17.19 28.24
N ALA A 481 8.96 -17.69 28.12
CA ALA A 481 9.49 -18.73 29.00
C ALA A 481 9.53 -18.27 30.46
N ARG A 482 9.90 -17.01 30.72
CA ARG A 482 9.88 -16.43 32.08
C ARG A 482 8.47 -16.26 32.64
N ALA A 483 7.48 -15.96 31.80
CA ALA A 483 6.09 -15.84 32.23
C ALA A 483 5.45 -17.21 32.56
N ILE A 484 5.86 -18.26 31.85
CA ILE A 484 5.38 -19.63 32.07
C ILE A 484 6.11 -20.29 33.25
N ALA A 485 7.40 -20.02 33.43
CA ALA A 485 8.17 -20.55 34.55
C ALA A 485 7.68 -19.88 35.85
N PRO A 486 7.12 -20.65 36.81
CA PRO A 486 6.72 -20.07 38.08
C PRO A 486 7.95 -19.42 38.73
N PRO A 487 7.82 -18.23 39.35
CA PRO A 487 8.93 -17.62 40.06
C PRO A 487 9.42 -18.67 41.06
N LEU A 488 10.67 -19.11 40.91
CA LEU A 488 11.34 -19.96 41.88
C LEU A 488 11.31 -19.17 43.20
N ARG A 489 10.26 -19.39 44.00
CA ARG A 489 10.17 -18.88 45.34
C ARG A 489 11.40 -19.44 46.02
N ARG A 490 12.39 -18.58 46.28
CA ARG A 490 13.38 -18.87 47.29
C ARG A 490 12.57 -19.18 48.54
N SER A 491 12.55 -20.44 48.93
CA SER A 491 12.14 -20.86 50.26
C SER A 491 12.86 -19.91 51.20
N ALA A 492 12.13 -19.03 51.87
CA ALA A 492 12.72 -18.23 52.92
C ALA A 492 13.27 -19.24 53.91
N GLU A 493 14.60 -19.32 54.05
CA GLU A 493 15.19 -20.09 55.13
C GLU A 493 14.57 -19.57 56.42
N PRO A 494 14.07 -20.47 57.29
CA PRO A 494 13.56 -20.05 58.59
C PRO A 494 14.67 -19.28 59.30
N ILE A 495 14.37 -18.06 59.73
CA ILE A 495 15.28 -17.27 60.57
C ILE A 495 15.56 -18.12 61.82
N PRO A 496 16.81 -18.53 62.08
CA PRO A 496 17.13 -19.27 63.29
C PRO A 496 16.83 -18.37 64.51
N ALA A 497 16.12 -18.95 65.48
CA ALA A 497 15.61 -18.29 66.68
C ALA A 497 16.69 -17.84 67.65
#